data_AF-A0A699UI91-F1
#
_entry.id   AF-A0A699UI91-F1
#
_cell.length_a   1.000
_cell.length_b   1.000
_cell.length_c   1.000
_cell.angle_alpha   90.00
_cell.angle_beta   90.00
_cell.angle_gamma   90.00
#
_symmetry.space_group_name_H-M   'P 1'
#
loop_
_entity.id
_entity.type
_entity.pdbx_description
1 polymer ?
#
loop_
_entity_poly.entity_id
_entity_poly.type
_entity_poly.pdbx_seq_one_letter_code
_entity_poly.pdbx_strand_id
1 'polypeptide(L)'
;LESDAEMCMFALTVSRTEPKNIKEAMINLAWIESMQEELQQFDRLDIWELVDRPLCTNVINLKWLWKNKRDEENTVIQNKSRLVAKGYAQKEGVDFEESFTPITRLEAVRLFIAYAAHKSLTVYQMDVKTVFLYDPMKEEVYVNQPDGFVDPYHPDKVYRLKKALYG
;
A
#
# COMPACT_ATOMS: atom_id res chain seq x y z
N LEU A 1 37.19 -18.72 -10.40
CA LEU A 1 36.35 -19.26 -9.32
C LEU A 1 36.22 -18.17 -8.28
N GLU A 2 35.50 -17.11 -8.63
CA GLU A 2 35.45 -15.86 -7.84
C GLU A 2 34.15 -15.12 -8.21
N SER A 3 33.02 -15.83 -8.17
CA SER A 3 31.69 -15.25 -8.48
C SER A 3 30.56 -15.66 -7.53
N ASP A 4 30.84 -16.48 -6.52
CA ASP A 4 29.76 -17.09 -5.73
C ASP A 4 29.70 -16.57 -4.29
N ALA A 5 30.52 -15.57 -3.94
CA ALA A 5 30.61 -15.02 -2.58
C ALA A 5 29.92 -13.64 -2.39
N GLU A 6 29.45 -12.99 -3.46
CA GLU A 6 28.71 -11.71 -3.37
C GLU A 6 27.19 -11.85 -3.56
N MET A 7 26.68 -13.07 -3.63
CA MET A 7 25.26 -13.34 -3.81
C MET A 7 24.61 -13.71 -2.48
N CYS A 8 23.86 -12.76 -1.92
CA CYS A 8 22.79 -12.97 -0.93
C CYS A 8 23.19 -13.29 0.52
N MET A 9 23.91 -12.38 1.17
CA MET A 9 23.73 -12.13 2.61
C MET A 9 22.77 -10.93 2.83
N PHE A 10 21.59 -10.97 2.21
CA PHE A 10 20.45 -10.13 2.63
C PHE A 10 19.79 -10.80 3.84
N ALA A 11 20.46 -10.74 4.98
CA ALA A 11 19.83 -11.07 6.25
C ALA A 11 18.81 -9.97 6.55
N LEU A 12 17.54 -10.24 6.23
CA LEU A 12 16.35 -9.44 6.59
C LEU A 12 16.39 -9.14 8.09
N THR A 13 17.02 -8.01 8.45
CA THR A 13 17.10 -7.58 9.85
C THR A 13 15.81 -6.86 10.15
N VAL A 14 14.76 -7.62 10.44
CA VAL A 14 13.43 -7.07 10.74
C VAL A 14 13.50 -6.08 11.91
N SER A 15 13.04 -4.85 11.68
CA SER A 15 13.05 -3.83 12.70
C SER A 15 11.94 -4.08 13.73
N ARG A 16 12.30 -4.06 15.02
CA ARG A 16 11.35 -4.25 16.13
C ARG A 16 10.50 -3.01 16.39
N THR A 17 10.98 -1.83 16.01
CA THR A 17 10.31 -0.55 16.27
C THR A 17 9.68 0.01 15.01
N GLU A 18 8.41 0.39 15.12
CA GLU A 18 7.67 1.05 14.05
C GLU A 18 8.05 2.53 13.98
N PRO A 19 8.40 3.06 12.79
CA PRO A 19 8.77 4.44 12.62
C PRO A 19 7.51 5.31 12.67
N LYS A 20 7.62 6.47 13.31
CA LYS A 20 6.49 7.42 13.38
C LYS A 20 6.47 8.39 12.22
N ASN A 21 7.61 8.56 11.56
CA ASN A 21 7.79 9.51 10.47
C ASN A 21 8.78 8.97 9.43
N ILE A 22 8.77 9.59 8.25
CA ILE A 22 9.63 9.21 7.14
C ILE A 22 11.12 9.32 7.49
N LYS A 23 11.50 10.29 8.32
CA LYS A 23 12.91 10.50 8.72
C LYS A 23 13.44 9.30 9.51
N GLU A 24 12.65 8.77 10.44
CA GLU A 24 12.97 7.55 11.20
C GLU A 24 13.00 6.31 10.29
N ALA A 25 12.04 6.20 9.37
CA ALA A 25 11.99 5.08 8.42
C ALA A 25 13.22 5.06 7.51
N MET A 26 13.69 6.23 7.06
CA MET A 26 14.84 6.36 6.15
C MET A 26 16.20 6.15 6.82
N ILE A 27 16.26 5.98 8.14
CA ILE A 27 17.50 5.65 8.86
C ILE A 27 17.66 4.12 8.97
N ASN A 28 16.59 3.35 8.83
CA ASN A 28 16.59 1.92 9.07
C ASN A 28 16.39 1.13 7.77
N LEU A 29 17.44 0.41 7.36
CA LEU A 29 17.47 -0.36 6.11
C LEU A 29 16.25 -1.26 5.91
N ALA A 30 15.76 -1.94 6.94
CA ALA A 30 14.60 -2.83 6.83
C ALA A 30 13.31 -2.09 6.41
N TRP A 31 13.17 -0.83 6.83
CA TRP A 31 12.04 0.01 6.43
C TRP A 31 12.23 0.57 5.01
N ILE A 32 13.46 0.91 4.61
CA ILE A 32 13.79 1.32 3.24
C ILE A 32 13.49 0.19 2.26
N GLU A 33 13.95 -1.03 2.55
CA GLU A 33 13.70 -2.22 1.73
C GLU A 33 12.21 -2.47 1.57
N SER A 34 11.46 -2.48 2.67
CA SER A 34 10.00 -2.65 2.66
C SER A 34 9.27 -1.55 1.85
N MET A 35 9.76 -0.30 1.89
CA MET A 35 9.21 0.79 1.06
C MET A 35 9.55 0.60 -0.42
N GLN A 36 10.77 0.16 -0.73
CA GLN A 36 11.20 -0.09 -2.10
C GLN A 36 10.49 -1.31 -2.72
N GLU A 37 10.22 -2.36 -1.94
CA GLU A 37 9.41 -3.50 -2.37
C GLU A 37 8.00 -3.08 -2.79
N GLU A 38 7.36 -2.18 -2.04
CA GLU A 38 6.04 -1.63 -2.39
C GLU A 38 6.09 -0.84 -3.70
N LEU A 39 7.07 0.05 -3.88
CA LEU A 39 7.23 0.82 -5.12
C LEU A 39 7.52 -0.08 -6.32
N GLN A 40 8.37 -1.09 -6.15
CA GLN A 40 8.63 -2.08 -7.20
C GLN A 40 7.38 -2.85 -7.61
N GLN A 41 6.46 -3.12 -6.67
CA GLN A 41 5.17 -3.72 -7.02
C GLN A 41 4.34 -2.77 -7.87
N PHE A 42 4.37 -1.46 -7.60
CA PHE A 42 3.63 -0.48 -8.37
C PHE A 42 4.16 -0.39 -9.81
N ASP A 43 5.49 -0.43 -9.98
CA ASP A 43 6.13 -0.46 -11.29
C ASP A 43 5.79 -1.75 -12.04
N ARG A 44 5.88 -2.91 -11.38
CA ARG A 44 5.54 -4.22 -11.97
C ARG A 44 4.08 -4.32 -12.42
N LEU A 45 3.19 -3.67 -11.69
CA LEU A 45 1.75 -3.67 -11.96
C LEU A 45 1.32 -2.52 -12.88
N ASP A 46 2.26 -1.67 -13.31
CA ASP A 46 2.00 -0.45 -14.10
C ASP A 46 0.90 0.40 -13.47
N ILE A 47 0.98 0.62 -12.15
CA ILE A 47 -0.02 1.38 -11.38
C ILE A 47 0.01 2.86 -11.75
N TRP A 48 1.20 3.39 -12.02
CA TRP A 48 1.41 4.80 -12.30
C TRP A 48 2.54 5.02 -13.30
N GLU A 49 2.70 6.25 -13.73
CA GLU A 49 3.85 6.67 -14.54
C GLU A 49 4.26 8.09 -14.20
N LEU A 50 5.57 8.36 -14.28
CA LEU A 50 6.12 9.68 -13.99
C LEU A 50 5.91 10.60 -15.20
N VAL A 51 5.17 11.69 -15.01
CA VAL A 51 4.82 12.65 -16.06
C VAL A 51 5.11 14.08 -15.62
N ASP A 52 5.20 14.98 -16.60
CA ASP A 52 5.26 16.40 -16.30
C ASP A 52 3.99 16.85 -15.58
N ARG A 53 4.14 17.73 -14.59
CA ARG A 53 3.02 18.22 -13.81
C ARG A 53 2.05 18.98 -14.71
N PRO A 54 0.79 18.52 -14.86
CA PRO A 54 -0.19 19.24 -15.66
C PRO A 54 -0.57 20.56 -15.00
N LEU A 55 -0.80 21.58 -15.82
CA LEU A 55 -1.25 22.89 -15.36
C LEU A 55 -2.64 22.79 -14.75
N CYS A 56 -2.88 23.50 -13.64
CA CYS A 56 -4.19 23.65 -13.01
C CYS A 56 -4.88 22.34 -12.57
N THR A 57 -4.14 21.27 -12.33
CA THR A 57 -4.72 19.99 -11.87
C THR A 57 -4.44 19.76 -10.39
N ASN A 58 -5.42 19.17 -9.70
CA ASN A 58 -5.25 18.80 -8.30
C ASN A 58 -4.30 17.61 -8.17
N VAL A 59 -3.17 17.81 -7.48
CA VAL A 59 -2.19 16.75 -7.22
C VAL A 59 -2.37 16.28 -5.78
N ILE A 60 -2.67 15.01 -5.60
CA ILE A 60 -2.93 14.42 -4.28
C ILE A 60 -1.59 14.11 -3.61
N ASN A 61 -1.48 14.47 -2.33
CA ASN A 61 -0.31 14.11 -1.53
C ASN A 61 -0.36 12.63 -1.15
N LEU A 62 0.80 11.99 -0.99
CA LEU A 62 0.89 10.61 -0.51
C LEU A 62 1.32 10.58 0.97
N LYS A 63 0.99 9.49 1.68
CA LYS A 63 1.45 9.22 3.04
C LYS A 63 1.92 7.77 3.11
N TRP A 64 3.03 7.56 3.82
CA TRP A 64 3.51 6.22 4.16
C TRP A 64 2.84 5.70 5.43
N LEU A 65 2.48 4.42 5.41
CA LEU A 65 2.02 3.66 6.56
C LEU A 65 2.97 2.49 6.79
N TRP A 66 3.46 2.36 8.02
CA TRP A 66 4.36 1.29 8.44
C TRP A 66 3.66 0.42 9.47
N LYS A 67 3.74 -0.90 9.32
CA LYS A 67 3.26 -1.86 10.31
C LYS A 67 4.19 -3.07 10.38
N ASN A 68 4.48 -3.52 11.59
CA ASN A 68 5.17 -4.77 11.83
C ASN A 68 4.16 -5.92 11.85
N LYS A 69 4.36 -6.90 10.96
CA LYS A 69 3.70 -8.19 11.11
C LYS A 69 4.40 -8.96 12.20
N ARG A 70 3.61 -9.50 13.12
CA ARG A 70 4.09 -10.31 14.23
C ARG A 70 3.48 -11.69 14.15
N ASP A 71 4.24 -12.68 14.60
CA ASP A 71 3.77 -14.05 14.76
C ASP A 71 2.93 -14.20 16.03
N GLU A 72 2.37 -15.39 16.27
CA GLU A 72 1.62 -15.75 17.48
C GLU A 72 2.45 -15.52 18.77
N GLU A 73 3.77 -15.69 18.68
CA GLU A 73 4.72 -15.42 19.77
C GLU A 73 5.12 -13.94 19.90
N ASN A 74 4.44 -13.03 19.19
CA ASN A 74 4.69 -11.58 19.16
C ASN A 74 6.08 -11.19 18.61
N THR A 75 6.78 -12.12 17.96
CA THR A 75 8.04 -11.87 17.25
C THR A 75 7.76 -11.20 15.91
N VAL A 76 8.49 -10.12 15.59
CA VAL A 76 8.35 -9.44 14.28
C VAL A 76 8.88 -10.35 13.19
N ILE A 77 8.02 -10.70 12.23
CA ILE A 77 8.36 -11.57 11.09
C ILE A 77 8.59 -10.78 9.81
N GLN A 78 7.96 -9.61 9.67
CA GLN A 78 8.06 -8.80 8.46
C GLN A 78 7.70 -7.34 8.75
N ASN A 79 8.52 -6.42 8.25
CA ASN A 79 8.16 -5.01 8.14
C ASN A 79 7.29 -4.81 6.89
N LYS A 80 6.12 -4.18 7.03
CA LYS A 80 5.25 -3.88 5.89
C LYS A 80 5.03 -2.38 5.79
N SER A 81 5.47 -1.81 4.67
CA SER A 81 5.22 -0.42 4.27
C SER A 81 4.06 -0.41 3.27
N ARG A 82 3.25 0.64 3.30
CA ARG A 82 2.20 0.89 2.31
C ARG A 82 2.15 2.36 1.97
N LEU A 83 1.93 2.67 0.71
CA LEU A 83 1.76 4.03 0.24
C LEU A 83 0.28 4.30 -0.03
N VAL A 84 -0.27 5.34 0.59
CA VAL A 84 -1.69 5.69 0.48
C VAL A 84 -1.87 7.14 0.06
N ALA A 85 -2.97 7.42 -0.64
CA ALA A 85 -3.35 8.78 -0.99
C ALA A 85 -3.86 9.52 0.26
N LYS A 86 -3.35 10.73 0.50
CA LYS A 86 -3.79 11.58 1.60
C LYS A 86 -5.13 12.22 1.21
N GLY A 87 -6.23 11.57 1.58
CA GLY A 87 -7.56 12.16 1.47
C GLY A 87 -7.68 13.37 2.40
N TYR A 88 -8.03 14.54 1.87
CA TYR A 88 -8.24 15.78 2.66
C TYR A 88 -9.45 15.72 3.61
N ALA A 89 -10.11 14.57 3.76
CA ALA A 89 -11.31 14.39 4.58
C ALA A 89 -11.09 13.60 5.89
N GLN A 90 -9.91 13.00 6.11
CA GLN A 90 -9.67 12.15 7.29
C GLN A 90 -8.78 12.82 8.33
N LYS A 91 -9.27 12.89 9.58
CA LYS A 91 -8.53 13.47 10.70
C LYS A 91 -7.65 12.42 11.38
N GLU A 92 -6.38 12.75 11.57
CA GLU A 92 -5.40 11.94 12.30
C GLU A 92 -5.89 11.68 13.73
N GLY A 93 -6.03 10.41 14.11
CA GLY A 93 -6.49 9.98 15.44
C GLY A 93 -8.00 9.78 15.62
N VAL A 94 -8.83 10.04 14.60
CA VAL A 94 -10.28 9.71 14.63
C VAL A 94 -10.63 8.65 13.59
N ASP A 95 -10.13 8.79 12.36
CA ASP A 95 -10.44 7.86 11.26
C ASP A 95 -9.36 6.77 11.05
N PHE A 96 -8.22 6.86 11.74
CA PHE A 96 -7.04 6.02 11.48
C PHE A 96 -6.87 4.81 12.41
N GLU A 97 -7.68 4.65 13.46
CA GLU A 97 -7.68 3.40 14.24
C GLU A 97 -8.62 2.33 13.66
N GLU A 98 -9.61 2.69 12.84
CA GLU A 98 -10.72 1.75 12.56
C GLU A 98 -11.45 1.93 11.22
N SER A 99 -10.78 2.18 10.09
CA SER A 99 -11.52 2.24 8.81
C SER A 99 -10.70 1.90 7.59
N PHE A 100 -10.48 0.61 7.35
CA PHE A 100 -10.21 0.07 6.00
C PHE A 100 -10.77 -1.34 5.85
N THR A 101 -12.09 -1.44 5.78
CA THR A 101 -12.75 -2.39 4.89
C THR A 101 -14.06 -1.74 4.46
N PRO A 102 -14.53 -1.91 3.21
CA PRO A 102 -15.96 -1.87 2.96
C PRO A 102 -16.51 -3.08 3.72
N ILE A 103 -16.80 -2.89 5.00
CA ILE A 103 -17.49 -3.90 5.79
C ILE A 103 -18.87 -3.94 5.14
N THR A 104 -19.00 -4.83 4.17
CA THR A 104 -20.27 -5.39 3.70
C THR A 104 -21.16 -5.42 4.92
N ARG A 105 -22.24 -4.62 4.94
CA ARG A 105 -23.09 -4.47 6.13
C ARG A 105 -23.29 -5.87 6.71
N LEU A 106 -22.77 -6.13 7.92
CA LEU A 106 -22.76 -7.49 8.48
C LEU A 106 -24.16 -8.10 8.45
N GLU A 107 -25.18 -7.25 8.54
CA GLU A 107 -26.59 -7.54 8.33
C GLU A 107 -26.88 -8.21 6.97
N ALA A 108 -26.36 -7.69 5.87
CA ALA A 108 -26.52 -8.26 4.53
C ALA A 108 -25.75 -9.58 4.36
N VAL A 109 -24.54 -9.69 4.94
CA VAL A 109 -23.77 -10.95 4.95
C VAL A 109 -24.52 -12.02 5.76
N ARG A 110 -25.01 -11.66 6.95
CA ARG A 110 -25.80 -12.55 7.81
C ARG A 110 -27.09 -12.97 7.13
N LEU A 111 -27.79 -12.05 6.46
CA LEU A 111 -29.00 -12.36 5.69
C LEU A 111 -28.69 -13.31 4.53
N PHE A 112 -27.60 -13.07 3.79
CA PHE A 112 -27.16 -13.93 2.69
C PHE A 112 -26.81 -15.34 3.18
N ILE A 113 -26.01 -15.47 4.24
CA ILE A 113 -25.65 -16.77 4.83
C ILE A 113 -26.89 -17.49 5.38
N ALA A 114 -27.78 -16.77 6.08
CA ALA A 114 -29.02 -17.33 6.60
C ALA A 114 -29.94 -17.83 5.47
N TYR A 115 -30.03 -17.08 4.37
CA TYR A 115 -30.79 -17.48 3.18
C TYR A 115 -30.16 -18.70 2.49
N ALA A 116 -28.83 -18.70 2.32
CA ALA A 116 -28.10 -19.83 1.74
C ALA A 116 -28.27 -21.10 2.58
N ALA A 117 -28.20 -21.00 3.91
CA ALA A 117 -28.46 -22.12 4.82
C ALA A 117 -29.91 -22.62 4.71
N HIS A 118 -30.90 -21.72 4.67
CA HIS A 118 -32.31 -22.05 4.49
C HIS A 118 -32.60 -22.74 3.15
N LYS A 119 -31.85 -22.40 2.09
CA LYS A 119 -32.00 -22.98 0.75
C LYS A 119 -31.01 -24.13 0.48
N SER A 120 -30.22 -24.54 1.47
CA SER A 120 -29.16 -25.55 1.32
C SER A 120 -28.19 -25.27 0.18
N LEU A 121 -27.87 -23.99 -0.05
CA LEU A 121 -26.92 -23.55 -1.07
C LEU A 121 -25.50 -23.63 -0.52
N THR A 122 -24.58 -24.21 -1.30
CA THR A 122 -23.15 -24.21 -0.99
C THR A 122 -22.55 -22.84 -1.32
N VAL A 123 -22.01 -22.16 -0.32
CA VAL A 123 -21.32 -20.88 -0.49
C VAL A 123 -19.83 -21.13 -0.64
N TYR A 124 -19.25 -20.63 -1.73
CA TYR A 124 -17.80 -20.63 -1.94
C TYR A 124 -17.26 -19.22 -1.70
N GLN A 125 -16.21 -19.10 -0.90
CA GLN A 125 -15.51 -17.84 -0.67
C GLN A 125 -14.23 -17.83 -1.51
N MET A 126 -14.07 -16.79 -2.33
CA MET A 126 -12.85 -16.56 -3.10
C MET A 126 -12.33 -15.18 -2.73
N ASP A 127 -11.18 -15.13 -2.07
CA ASP A 127 -10.48 -13.88 -1.78
C ASP A 127 -9.73 -13.43 -3.03
N VAL A 128 -10.35 -12.54 -3.80
CA VAL A 128 -9.71 -11.93 -4.96
C VAL A 128 -8.84 -10.78 -4.45
N LYS A 129 -7.56 -11.06 -4.22
CA LYS A 129 -6.56 -10.10 -3.70
C LYS A 129 -6.42 -8.80 -4.52
N THR A 130 -7.02 -8.71 -5.71
CA THR A 130 -6.72 -7.70 -6.73
C THR A 130 -7.95 -7.15 -7.48
N VAL A 131 -9.18 -7.20 -6.92
CA VAL A 131 -10.38 -6.67 -7.62
C VAL A 131 -10.25 -5.17 -7.96
N PHE A 132 -9.56 -4.41 -7.11
CA PHE A 132 -9.37 -2.96 -7.31
C PHE A 132 -8.39 -2.59 -8.45
N LEU A 133 -7.59 -3.53 -8.96
CA LEU A 133 -6.47 -3.24 -9.87
C LEU A 133 -6.79 -3.43 -11.36
N TYR A 134 -7.98 -3.92 -11.71
CA TYR A 134 -8.31 -4.33 -13.08
C TYR A 134 -9.29 -3.42 -13.82
N ASP A 135 -9.98 -2.49 -13.15
CA ASP A 135 -10.79 -1.49 -13.85
C ASP A 135 -9.90 -0.27 -14.18
N PRO A 136 -9.67 0.06 -15.47
CA PRO A 136 -8.92 1.25 -15.83
C PRO A 136 -9.65 2.50 -15.32
N MET A 137 -8.91 3.38 -14.62
CA MET A 137 -9.49 4.60 -14.09
C MET A 137 -10.01 5.49 -15.23
N LYS A 138 -11.28 5.90 -15.16
CA LYS A 138 -11.88 6.86 -16.11
C LYS A 138 -11.42 8.29 -15.86
N GLU A 139 -10.90 8.58 -14.67
CA GLU A 139 -10.43 9.90 -14.26
C GLU A 139 -8.91 9.91 -14.14
N GLU A 140 -8.29 10.93 -14.72
CA GLU A 140 -6.85 11.17 -14.57
C GLU A 140 -6.58 11.73 -13.17
N VAL A 141 -6.00 10.90 -12.31
CA VAL A 141 -5.59 11.29 -10.97
C VAL A 141 -4.07 11.41 -10.92
N TYR A 142 -3.59 12.52 -10.36
CA TYR A 142 -2.17 12.79 -10.21
C TYR A 142 -1.80 12.79 -8.73
N VAL A 143 -0.66 12.17 -8.40
CA VAL A 143 -0.13 12.12 -7.05
C VAL A 143 1.30 12.65 -7.01
N ASN A 144 1.68 13.27 -5.89
CA ASN A 144 3.07 13.70 -5.70
C ASN A 144 3.98 12.49 -5.57
N GLN A 145 5.28 12.69 -5.84
CA GLN A 145 6.27 11.66 -5.60
C GLN A 145 6.33 11.30 -4.10
N PRO A 146 6.55 10.03 -3.75
CA PRO A 146 6.59 9.60 -2.36
C PRO A 146 7.74 10.27 -1.61
N ASP A 147 7.46 10.75 -0.40
CA ASP A 147 8.49 11.31 0.48
C ASP A 147 9.61 10.28 0.70
N GLY A 148 10.87 10.73 0.52
CA GLY A 148 12.06 9.87 0.59
C GLY A 148 12.46 9.19 -0.72
N PHE A 149 11.62 9.24 -1.75
CA PHE A 149 11.84 8.59 -3.05
C PHE A 149 11.56 9.53 -4.22
N VAL A 150 11.93 10.81 -4.08
CA VAL A 150 11.81 11.82 -5.14
C VAL A 150 12.97 11.67 -6.14
N ASP A 151 12.66 11.71 -7.44
CA ASP A 151 13.65 11.69 -8.51
C ASP A 151 14.51 12.97 -8.46
N PRO A 152 15.84 12.85 -8.26
CA PRO A 152 16.72 14.01 -8.17
C PRO A 152 16.87 14.78 -9.49
N TYR A 153 16.65 14.14 -10.63
CA TYR A 153 16.70 14.78 -11.95
C TYR A 153 15.37 15.40 -12.35
N HIS A 154 14.27 14.92 -11.76
CA HIS A 154 12.91 15.35 -12.08
C HIS A 154 12.07 15.63 -10.81
N PRO A 155 12.49 16.57 -9.95
CA PRO A 155 11.81 16.81 -8.67
C PRO A 155 10.38 17.35 -8.82
N ASP A 156 10.10 18.07 -9.90
CA ASP A 156 8.79 18.72 -10.14
C ASP A 156 7.78 17.80 -10.84
N LYS A 157 8.19 16.60 -11.27
CA LYS A 157 7.30 15.64 -11.91
C LYS A 157 6.36 14.98 -10.91
N VAL A 158 5.24 14.49 -11.42
CA VAL A 158 4.18 13.85 -10.62
C VAL A 158 3.88 12.47 -11.21
N TYR A 159 3.30 11.59 -10.41
CA TYR A 159 2.82 10.30 -10.90
C TYR A 159 1.38 10.43 -11.39
N ARG A 160 1.12 10.03 -12.64
CA ARG A 160 -0.24 9.82 -13.15
C ARG A 160 -0.67 8.40 -12.82
N LEU A 161 -1.80 8.25 -12.13
CA LEU A 161 -2.37 6.93 -11.81
C LEU A 161 -3.05 6.34 -13.04
N LYS A 162 -2.62 5.13 -13.41
CA LYS A 162 -3.30 4.27 -14.40
C LYS A 162 -4.35 3.40 -13.75
N LYS A 163 -4.15 3.09 -12.46
CA LYS A 163 -5.00 2.22 -11.62
C LYS A 163 -5.26 2.87 -10.27
N ALA A 164 -6.38 2.50 -9.65
CA ALA A 164 -6.76 3.04 -8.35
C ALA A 164 -5.73 2.68 -7.28
N LEU A 165 -5.29 3.68 -6.51
CA LEU A 165 -4.51 3.48 -5.30
C LEU A 165 -5.42 3.14 -4.12
N TYR A 166 -4.83 2.57 -3.06
CA TYR A 166 -5.52 2.40 -1.79
C TYR A 166 -5.99 3.76 -1.27
N GLY A 167 -7.29 3.86 -1.02
CA GLY A 167 -7.96 5.01 -0.43
C GLY A 167 -8.42 4.72 0.97
#